data_AF-A0A1Y2ELL7-F1
#
_entry.id   AF-A0A1Y2ELL7-F1
#
_cell.length_a   1.000
_cell.length_b   1.000
_cell.length_c   1.000
_cell.angle_alpha   90.00
_cell.angle_beta   90.00
_cell.angle_gamma   90.00
#
_symmetry.space_group_name_H-M   'P 1'
#
loop_
_entity.id
_entity.type
_entity.pdbx_description
1 polymer ?
#
loop_
_entity_poly.entity_id
_entity_poly.type
_entity_poly.pdbx_seq_one_letter_code
_entity_poly.pdbx_strand_id
1 'polypeptide(L)'
;MPMTRETLLVGELPAGPIDPSTIVQVTCREQAETVPNGTLIQRWDYLTLCTPSVPRPSALLPLRQQSDDLADTVVDYLDLKHGQDALAAIEAELAKAEPERCVRDFWADVFRDPPAGVSAYVDEDGGTEKLESVKGRPEEAMKRNDRFGEGGRREPSLEEGQAVFWRYSGGIFTALMHFSLAGGFSSPNLSAVMRSTGYLTSSSRDATYRRLVETTLFVLDAMSDMRVGVGKGWKSAVRVRLLHAMVRRKIRDGKGRIEYSYEEAGVPINQVDLATVLGSFMIAPLWSLRRSGIHLTPGEQAAYQAAWRHVGFYLGVSPSLLLQFYGHTFAHAESAFASLAFEAFPTSIPPIASAYSTPTYQILSAVANRPPRGQPVGHHLEMSRRLLGTGLANQLALPRGSWKERMTVELELWIGWTFVHFGRAYRRGWEKDRQAWFREVIPLLVLWNLGERRSTFAWRKEERREEKLGQDEGEEPGVKMGRAVGQEVRRRWYWLIGEMVAVLGVGAVGGAFAVGCVGQAAYRALV
;
A
#
# COMPACT_ATOMS: atom_id res chain seq x y z
N MET A 1 -12.27 19.82 15.58
CA MET A 1 -11.73 19.27 16.85
C MET A 1 -10.40 19.97 17.12
N PRO A 2 -10.04 20.32 18.37
CA PRO A 2 -8.72 20.88 18.64
C PRO A 2 -7.61 19.87 18.33
N MET A 3 -6.39 20.35 18.07
CA MET A 3 -5.21 19.50 17.87
C MET A 3 -5.02 18.58 19.08
N THR A 4 -4.86 17.28 18.85
CA THR A 4 -4.67 16.28 19.91
C THR A 4 -3.32 15.58 19.75
N ARG A 5 -2.93 14.75 20.72
CA ARG A 5 -1.77 13.85 20.56
C ARG A 5 -1.92 12.85 19.41
N GLU A 6 -3.15 12.62 18.92
CA GLU A 6 -3.42 11.74 17.78
C GLU A 6 -3.34 12.47 16.43
N THR A 7 -3.21 13.80 16.43
CA THR A 7 -3.12 14.59 15.20
C THR A 7 -1.81 14.27 14.48
N LEU A 8 -1.95 13.73 13.27
CA LEU A 8 -0.85 13.44 12.37
C LEU A 8 -0.52 14.68 11.55
N LEU A 9 0.70 15.16 11.72
CA LEU A 9 1.33 16.16 10.89
C LEU A 9 1.76 15.51 9.57
N VAL A 10 1.22 15.99 8.44
CA VAL A 10 1.51 15.44 7.12
C VAL A 10 1.92 16.54 6.15
N GLY A 11 2.94 16.24 5.35
CA GLY A 11 3.36 17.08 4.24
C GLY A 11 4.18 18.31 4.60
N GLU A 12 4.14 19.30 3.72
CA GLU A 12 4.87 20.56 3.89
C GLU A 12 4.25 21.34 5.04
N LEU A 13 5.02 21.62 6.09
CA LEU A 13 4.55 22.33 7.28
C LEU A 13 5.43 23.55 7.54
N PRO A 14 4.87 24.62 8.14
CA PRO A 14 5.63 25.82 8.47
C PRO A 14 6.78 25.49 9.44
N ALA A 15 7.89 26.20 9.29
CA ALA A 15 9.02 26.09 10.20
C ALA A 15 8.67 26.73 11.55
N GLY A 16 8.61 25.94 12.61
CA GLY A 16 8.40 26.41 13.98
C GLY A 16 7.13 25.84 14.66
N PRO A 17 6.81 26.32 15.87
CA PRO A 17 5.62 25.89 16.59
C PRO A 17 4.35 26.35 15.86
N ILE A 18 3.38 25.44 15.76
CA ILE A 18 2.08 25.71 15.15
C ILE A 18 1.17 26.37 16.18
N ASP A 19 0.65 27.56 15.86
CA ASP A 19 -0.41 28.20 16.65
C ASP A 19 -1.77 27.58 16.31
N PRO A 20 -2.44 26.89 17.26
CA PRO A 20 -3.75 26.28 17.03
C PRO A 20 -4.83 27.25 16.54
N SER A 21 -4.71 28.55 16.81
CA SER A 21 -5.67 29.58 16.38
C SER A 21 -5.68 29.78 14.86
N THR A 22 -4.59 29.42 14.18
CA THR A 22 -4.41 29.58 12.73
C THR A 22 -4.97 28.40 11.91
N ILE A 23 -5.43 27.34 12.58
CA ILE A 23 -5.86 26.09 11.94
C ILE A 23 -7.32 26.20 11.48
N VAL A 24 -7.55 26.03 10.18
CA VAL A 24 -8.90 25.97 9.59
C VAL A 24 -9.39 24.53 9.55
N GLN A 25 -10.57 24.29 10.12
CA GLN A 25 -11.23 22.99 10.04
C GLN A 25 -11.97 22.86 8.71
N VAL A 26 -11.66 21.81 7.96
CA VAL A 26 -12.29 21.53 6.67
C VAL A 26 -13.11 20.25 6.78
N THR A 27 -14.42 20.34 6.51
CA THR A 27 -15.36 19.22 6.57
C THR A 27 -15.97 18.84 5.23
N CYS A 28 -15.94 19.75 4.24
CA CYS A 28 -16.49 19.50 2.91
C CYS A 28 -15.58 20.02 1.78
N ARG A 29 -15.93 19.65 0.54
CA ARG A 29 -15.18 20.01 -0.67
C ARG A 29 -15.15 21.52 -0.91
N GLU A 30 -16.28 22.18 -0.68
CA GLU A 30 -16.46 23.62 -0.94
C GLU A 30 -15.56 24.46 -0.03
N GLN A 31 -15.36 24.00 1.21
CA GLN A 31 -14.40 24.62 2.13
C GLN A 31 -12.95 24.39 1.65
N ALA A 32 -12.59 23.17 1.23
CA ALA A 32 -11.25 22.88 0.73
C ALA A 32 -10.89 23.72 -0.52
N GLU A 33 -11.88 24.05 -1.34
CA GLU A 33 -11.71 24.89 -2.54
C GLU A 33 -11.33 26.34 -2.20
N THR A 34 -11.92 26.90 -1.15
CA THR A 34 -11.84 28.33 -0.83
C THR A 34 -10.76 28.71 0.17
N VAL A 35 -10.14 27.74 0.86
CA VAL A 35 -9.07 28.00 1.83
C VAL A 35 -7.87 28.70 1.15
N PRO A 36 -7.34 29.81 1.68
CA PRO A 36 -6.17 30.47 1.13
C PRO A 36 -4.91 29.59 1.20
N ASN A 37 -4.02 29.72 0.20
CA ASN A 37 -2.70 29.09 0.25
C ASN A 37 -1.91 29.61 1.46
N GLY A 38 -1.10 28.74 2.08
CA GLY A 38 -0.38 29.04 3.32
C GLY A 38 -1.20 28.82 4.60
N THR A 39 -2.48 28.44 4.48
CA THR A 39 -3.33 28.12 5.63
C THR A 39 -3.14 26.66 6.05
N LEU A 40 -3.03 26.42 7.35
CA LEU A 40 -3.07 25.07 7.91
C LEU A 40 -4.51 24.56 7.92
N ILE A 41 -4.74 23.45 7.22
CA ILE A 41 -6.03 22.78 7.21
C ILE A 41 -5.98 21.53 8.06
N GLN A 42 -6.98 21.38 8.93
CA GLN A 42 -7.22 20.16 9.67
C GLN A 42 -8.47 19.48 9.15
N ARG A 43 -8.33 18.20 8.80
CA ARG A 43 -9.46 17.32 8.51
C ARG A 43 -9.29 16.03 9.30
N TRP A 44 -10.26 15.76 10.18
CA TRP A 44 -10.16 14.71 11.20
C TRP A 44 -8.87 14.81 12.03
N ASP A 45 -8.09 13.74 12.08
CA ASP A 45 -6.83 13.63 12.82
C ASP A 45 -5.62 14.00 11.94
N TYR A 46 -5.81 14.71 10.83
CA TYR A 46 -4.75 15.05 9.88
C TYR A 46 -4.63 16.56 9.70
N LEU A 47 -3.40 17.06 9.79
CA LEU A 47 -3.07 18.47 9.60
C LEU A 47 -2.07 18.60 8.45
N THR A 48 -2.41 19.40 7.44
CA THR A 48 -1.56 19.68 6.29
C THR A 48 -1.61 21.17 5.95
N LEU A 49 -0.55 21.70 5.33
CA LEU A 49 -0.57 23.03 4.76
C LEU A 49 -1.28 23.02 3.40
N CYS A 50 -2.11 24.02 3.15
CA CYS A 50 -2.66 24.26 1.83
C CYS A 50 -1.58 24.94 0.96
N THR A 51 -1.05 24.22 -0.03
CA THR A 51 0.00 24.72 -0.91
C THR A 51 -0.52 24.89 -2.34
N PRO A 52 0.02 25.84 -3.12
CA PRO A 52 -0.39 26.03 -4.53
C PRO A 52 0.01 24.86 -5.43
N SER A 53 0.97 24.02 -5.01
CA SER A 53 1.47 22.87 -5.77
C SER A 53 0.50 21.68 -5.75
N VAL A 54 -0.42 21.63 -4.79
CA VAL A 54 -1.42 20.57 -4.65
C VAL A 54 -2.72 20.99 -5.33
N PRO A 55 -3.23 20.21 -6.30
CA PRO A 55 -4.48 20.52 -6.99
C PRO A 55 -5.66 20.65 -6.03
N ARG A 56 -6.50 21.64 -6.30
CA ARG A 56 -7.79 21.84 -5.64
C ARG A 56 -8.81 20.81 -6.14
N PRO A 57 -9.86 20.50 -5.36
CA PRO A 57 -10.90 19.56 -5.77
C PRO A 57 -11.49 19.84 -7.16
N SER A 58 -11.74 21.10 -7.51
CA SER A 58 -12.26 21.48 -8.83
C SER A 58 -11.33 21.05 -9.98
N ALA A 59 -10.01 21.12 -9.78
CA ALA A 59 -9.01 20.73 -10.77
C ALA A 59 -8.92 19.21 -10.97
N LEU A 60 -9.46 18.42 -10.04
CA LEU A 60 -9.52 16.96 -10.14
C LEU A 60 -10.69 16.49 -11.01
N LEU A 61 -11.77 17.28 -11.15
CA LEU A 61 -12.97 16.88 -11.88
C LEU A 61 -12.72 16.49 -13.36
N PRO A 62 -11.95 17.26 -14.16
CA PRO A 62 -11.66 16.85 -15.54
C PRO A 62 -10.83 15.57 -15.61
N LEU A 63 -9.92 15.38 -14.66
CA LEU A 63 -9.06 14.19 -14.58
C LEU A 63 -9.86 12.92 -14.24
N ARG A 64 -11.02 13.06 -13.57
CA ARG A 64 -11.95 11.95 -13.29
C ARG A 64 -12.67 11.44 -14.54
N GLN A 65 -12.59 12.18 -15.64
CA GLN A 65 -13.11 11.76 -16.94
C GLN A 65 -12.03 11.12 -17.83
N GLN A 66 -10.79 11.04 -17.35
CA GLN A 66 -9.68 10.44 -18.09
C GLN A 66 -9.53 8.97 -17.75
N SER A 67 -9.50 8.13 -18.79
CA SER A 67 -9.29 6.70 -18.71
C SER A 67 -7.81 6.34 -18.98
N ASP A 68 -7.54 5.08 -19.27
CA ASP A 68 -6.34 4.59 -19.94
C ASP A 68 -6.76 3.96 -21.28
N ASP A 69 -6.69 4.79 -22.32
CA ASP A 69 -7.25 4.52 -23.65
C ASP A 69 -6.50 3.40 -24.38
N LEU A 70 -5.19 3.25 -24.12
CA LEU A 70 -4.38 2.17 -24.70
C LEU A 70 -4.86 0.81 -24.20
N ALA A 71 -5.05 0.67 -22.88
CA ALA A 71 -5.55 -0.57 -22.29
C ALA A 71 -7.01 -0.84 -22.69
N ASP A 72 -7.86 0.18 -22.74
CA ASP A 72 -9.26 0.03 -23.16
C ASP A 72 -9.38 -0.46 -24.60
N THR A 73 -8.64 0.15 -25.53
CA THR A 73 -8.66 -0.22 -26.95
C THR A 73 -8.19 -1.67 -27.15
N VAL A 74 -7.16 -2.09 -26.43
CA VAL A 74 -6.67 -3.48 -26.50
C VAL A 74 -7.68 -4.46 -25.93
N VAL A 75 -8.31 -4.15 -24.80
CA VAL A 75 -9.34 -5.01 -24.20
C VAL A 75 -10.59 -5.09 -25.06
N ASP A 76 -10.96 -4.01 -25.74
CA ASP A 76 -12.07 -3.99 -26.69
C ASP A 76 -11.78 -4.87 -27.90
N TYR A 77 -10.55 -4.82 -28.42
CA TYR A 77 -10.09 -5.66 -29.54
C TYR A 77 -10.00 -7.16 -29.18
N LEU A 78 -9.33 -7.49 -28.08
CA LEU A 78 -9.03 -8.88 -27.71
C LEU A 78 -10.27 -9.68 -27.28
N ASP A 79 -11.35 -8.99 -26.88
CA ASP A 79 -12.61 -9.60 -26.43
C ASP A 79 -12.41 -10.73 -25.40
N LEU A 80 -11.58 -10.45 -24.39
CA LEU A 80 -11.17 -11.44 -23.39
C LEU A 80 -12.39 -12.00 -22.62
N LYS A 81 -12.50 -13.32 -22.64
CA LYS A 81 -13.50 -14.09 -21.89
C LYS A 81 -13.03 -14.33 -20.46
N HIS A 82 -13.99 -14.75 -19.62
CA HIS A 82 -13.71 -15.09 -18.23
C HIS A 82 -12.63 -16.19 -18.14
N GLY A 83 -11.66 -16.01 -17.25
CA GLY A 83 -10.56 -16.95 -16.99
C GLY A 83 -9.37 -16.85 -17.96
N GLN A 84 -9.47 -16.06 -19.03
CA GLN A 84 -8.34 -15.87 -19.95
C GLN A 84 -7.28 -14.93 -19.35
N ASP A 85 -6.00 -15.31 -19.50
CA ASP A 85 -4.87 -14.46 -19.15
C ASP A 85 -4.68 -13.39 -20.24
N ALA A 86 -4.90 -12.14 -19.86
CA ALA A 86 -4.80 -11.00 -20.75
C ALA A 86 -3.38 -10.82 -21.32
N LEU A 87 -2.34 -11.12 -20.54
CA LEU A 87 -0.95 -11.01 -20.99
C LEU A 87 -0.64 -12.06 -22.06
N ALA A 88 -1.04 -13.32 -21.82
CA ALA A 88 -0.86 -14.40 -22.78
C ALA A 88 -1.62 -14.14 -24.10
N ALA A 89 -2.80 -13.52 -24.03
CA ALA A 89 -3.56 -13.12 -25.21
C ALA A 89 -2.83 -12.04 -26.04
N ILE A 90 -2.20 -11.06 -25.39
CA ILE A 90 -1.36 -10.07 -26.06
C ILE A 90 -0.14 -10.73 -26.71
N GLU A 91 0.56 -11.60 -25.99
CA GLU A 91 1.72 -12.31 -26.53
C GLU A 91 1.35 -13.18 -27.75
N ALA A 92 0.19 -13.83 -27.71
CA ALA A 92 -0.33 -14.61 -28.84
C ALA A 92 -0.67 -13.72 -30.05
N GLU A 93 -1.22 -12.52 -29.83
CA GLU A 93 -1.50 -11.55 -30.89
C GLU A 93 -0.21 -11.03 -31.53
N LEU A 94 0.80 -10.72 -30.70
CA LEU A 94 2.11 -10.25 -31.16
C LEU A 94 2.91 -11.30 -31.93
N ALA A 95 2.60 -12.59 -31.75
CA ALA A 95 3.22 -13.68 -32.49
C ALA A 95 2.68 -13.85 -33.93
N LYS A 96 1.60 -13.15 -34.30
CA LYS A 96 1.07 -13.18 -35.67
C LYS A 96 2.00 -12.43 -36.63
N ALA A 97 1.89 -12.73 -37.93
CA ALA A 97 2.68 -12.06 -38.96
C ALA A 97 2.43 -10.55 -39.03
N GLU A 98 1.17 -10.13 -38.82
CA GLU A 98 0.75 -8.73 -38.77
C GLU A 98 -0.09 -8.48 -37.52
N PRO A 99 0.55 -8.17 -36.36
CA PRO A 99 -0.18 -7.87 -35.14
C PRO A 99 -0.97 -6.57 -35.25
N GLU A 100 -2.15 -6.55 -34.62
CA GLU A 100 -3.02 -5.37 -34.62
C GLU A 100 -2.30 -4.13 -34.06
N ARG A 101 -2.61 -2.95 -34.63
CA ARG A 101 -1.91 -1.72 -34.26
C ARG A 101 -2.10 -1.37 -32.79
N CYS A 102 -3.32 -1.50 -32.25
CA CYS A 102 -3.58 -1.17 -30.85
C CYS A 102 -2.77 -2.05 -29.88
N VAL A 103 -2.58 -3.32 -30.21
CA VAL A 103 -1.78 -4.25 -29.38
C VAL A 103 -0.30 -3.91 -29.45
N ARG A 104 0.22 -3.53 -30.62
CA ARG A 104 1.61 -3.04 -30.77
C ARG A 104 1.84 -1.75 -29.98
N ASP A 105 0.90 -0.80 -30.07
CA ASP A 105 1.01 0.50 -29.38
C ASP A 105 0.98 0.31 -27.85
N PHE A 106 0.06 -0.52 -27.32
CA PHE A 106 0.04 -0.88 -25.90
C PHE A 106 1.31 -1.61 -25.47
N TRP A 107 1.78 -2.58 -26.27
CA TRP A 107 2.99 -3.34 -25.97
C TRP A 107 4.22 -2.43 -25.90
N ALA A 108 4.34 -1.50 -26.85
CA ALA A 108 5.40 -0.49 -26.84
C ALA A 108 5.33 0.40 -25.59
N ASP A 109 4.13 0.77 -25.14
CA ASP A 109 3.93 1.55 -23.91
C ASP A 109 4.32 0.78 -22.64
N VAL A 110 4.03 -0.52 -22.55
CA VAL A 110 4.43 -1.31 -21.36
C VAL A 110 5.87 -1.82 -21.41
N PHE A 111 6.54 -1.75 -22.57
CA PHE A 111 7.97 -2.05 -22.71
C PHE A 111 8.89 -0.84 -22.56
N ARG A 112 8.35 0.38 -22.65
CA ARG A 112 9.17 1.57 -22.44
C ARG A 112 9.52 1.75 -20.98
N ASP A 113 10.68 2.37 -20.75
CA ASP A 113 11.07 2.79 -19.43
C ASP A 113 10.21 3.98 -18.97
N PRO A 114 9.90 4.08 -17.67
CA PRO A 114 9.17 5.23 -17.16
C PRO A 114 9.98 6.52 -17.40
N PRO A 115 9.32 7.66 -17.70
CA PRO A 115 10.01 8.92 -17.91
C PRO A 115 10.88 9.36 -16.73
N ALA A 116 11.84 10.25 -17.00
CA ALA A 116 12.67 10.89 -15.99
C ALA A 116 11.82 11.43 -14.81
N GLY A 117 12.24 11.14 -13.57
CA GLY A 117 11.54 11.50 -12.34
C GLY A 117 10.45 10.51 -11.88
N VAL A 118 10.10 9.50 -12.68
CA VAL A 118 9.15 8.43 -12.30
C VAL A 118 9.86 7.19 -11.76
N SER A 119 10.99 6.77 -12.37
CA SER A 119 11.64 5.46 -12.15
C SER A 119 12.97 5.46 -11.36
N ALA A 120 13.54 6.63 -11.07
CA ALA A 120 14.85 6.92 -10.48
C ALA A 120 16.00 7.26 -11.47
N TYR A 121 16.53 8.48 -11.26
CA TYR A 121 17.69 9.23 -11.79
C TYR A 121 17.77 9.68 -13.26
N VAL A 122 18.15 10.96 -13.37
CA VAL A 122 18.81 11.70 -14.46
C VAL A 122 20.13 12.21 -13.86
N ASP A 123 21.27 11.99 -14.52
CA ASP A 123 22.59 12.43 -14.04
C ASP A 123 22.78 13.95 -14.03
N GLU A 124 23.66 14.46 -13.14
CA GLU A 124 23.94 15.90 -12.92
C GLU A 124 24.49 16.65 -14.16
N ASP A 125 24.80 15.96 -15.27
CA ASP A 125 25.30 16.57 -16.51
C ASP A 125 24.27 16.61 -17.67
N GLY A 126 23.02 16.17 -17.45
CA GLY A 126 22.01 16.12 -18.52
C GLY A 126 22.33 15.15 -19.67
N GLY A 127 23.35 14.30 -19.49
CA GLY A 127 23.70 13.22 -20.40
C GLY A 127 22.75 12.05 -20.25
N THR A 128 22.01 11.74 -21.31
CA THR A 128 21.24 10.49 -21.42
C THR A 128 22.17 9.36 -21.81
N GLU A 129 22.95 8.82 -20.88
CA GLU A 129 23.44 7.46 -21.08
C GLU A 129 22.24 6.52 -21.00
N LYS A 130 22.05 5.71 -22.06
CA LYS A 130 21.05 4.62 -22.09
C LYS A 130 21.34 3.70 -20.91
N LEU A 131 20.55 3.82 -19.85
CA LEU A 131 20.58 2.86 -18.76
C LEU A 131 20.02 1.55 -19.33
N GLU A 132 20.90 0.57 -19.55
CA GLU A 132 20.47 -0.79 -19.85
C GLU A 132 19.48 -1.25 -18.77
N SER A 133 18.31 -1.75 -19.22
CA SER A 133 17.25 -2.36 -18.42
C SER A 133 17.70 -2.78 -17.02
N VAL A 134 17.26 -2.04 -16.00
CA VAL A 134 17.36 -2.33 -14.54
C VAL A 134 17.73 -3.80 -14.26
N LYS A 135 19.01 -4.09 -13.95
CA LYS A 135 19.53 -5.47 -13.78
C LYS A 135 19.52 -5.96 -12.32
N GLY A 136 19.19 -5.10 -11.35
CA GLY A 136 19.36 -5.35 -9.92
C GLY A 136 18.24 -6.16 -9.27
N ARG A 137 18.58 -6.92 -8.20
CA ARG A 137 17.60 -7.51 -7.28
C ARG A 137 17.55 -6.70 -5.98
N PRO A 138 16.40 -6.57 -5.30
CA PRO A 138 16.29 -5.80 -4.05
C PRO A 138 17.24 -6.30 -2.94
N GLU A 139 17.65 -7.57 -3.03
CA GLU A 139 18.62 -8.20 -2.12
C GLU A 139 19.99 -7.51 -2.10
N GLU A 140 20.38 -6.88 -3.20
CA GLU A 140 21.67 -6.20 -3.31
C GLU A 140 21.61 -4.81 -2.67
N ALA A 141 20.49 -4.10 -2.83
CA ALA A 141 20.24 -2.83 -2.15
C ALA A 141 20.18 -3.02 -0.62
N MET A 142 19.55 -4.10 -0.13
CA MET A 142 19.50 -4.44 1.31
C MET A 142 20.89 -4.65 1.93
N LYS A 143 21.89 -5.08 1.16
CA LYS A 143 23.26 -5.28 1.67
C LYS A 143 23.97 -3.96 1.95
N ARG A 144 23.57 -2.85 1.30
CA ARG A 144 24.14 -1.50 1.45
C ARG A 144 23.61 -0.73 2.68
N ASN A 145 22.77 -1.42 3.45
CA ASN A 145 21.99 -1.15 4.67
C ASN A 145 22.05 0.15 5.50
N ASP A 146 22.89 1.16 5.24
CA ASP A 146 22.90 2.40 6.04
C ASP A 146 23.16 3.67 5.20
N ARG A 147 23.27 3.58 3.87
CA ARG A 147 23.65 4.72 3.00
C ARG A 147 22.54 5.24 2.08
N PHE A 148 21.27 5.03 2.41
CA PHE A 148 20.20 5.69 1.67
C PHE A 148 20.21 7.18 2.03
N GLY A 149 21.02 7.96 1.30
CA GLY A 149 21.09 9.42 1.46
C GLY A 149 22.29 10.00 2.23
N GLU A 150 23.37 9.24 2.50
CA GLU A 150 24.60 9.80 3.12
C GLU A 150 25.45 10.65 2.14
N GLY A 151 25.05 10.76 0.88
CA GLY A 151 25.60 11.74 -0.08
C GLY A 151 24.44 12.47 -0.71
N GLY A 152 24.30 13.76 -0.42
CA GLY A 152 23.23 14.58 -0.98
C GLY A 152 23.15 14.45 -2.51
N ARG A 153 21.92 14.60 -3.04
CA ARG A 153 21.56 14.84 -4.46
C ARG A 153 21.28 13.67 -5.42
N ARG A 154 21.15 12.41 -4.97
CA ARG A 154 20.59 11.36 -5.87
C ARG A 154 19.20 10.90 -5.50
N GLU A 155 18.35 10.76 -6.52
CA GLU A 155 17.06 10.08 -6.39
C GLU A 155 17.31 8.59 -6.06
N PRO A 156 16.62 7.99 -5.08
CA PRO A 156 16.84 6.60 -4.76
C PRO A 156 16.23 5.67 -5.81
N SER A 157 16.87 4.53 -6.05
CA SER A 157 16.45 3.52 -7.03
C SER A 157 15.24 2.70 -6.59
N LEU A 158 14.59 2.06 -7.57
CA LEU A 158 13.50 1.10 -7.33
C LEU A 158 13.90 0.03 -6.31
N GLU A 159 15.08 -0.58 -6.45
CA GLU A 159 15.56 -1.64 -5.58
C GLU A 159 15.75 -1.17 -4.13
N GLU A 160 16.10 0.09 -3.93
CA GLU A 160 16.19 0.71 -2.61
C GLU A 160 14.80 0.88 -2.00
N GLY A 161 13.81 1.28 -2.78
CA GLY A 161 12.42 1.34 -2.33
C GLY A 161 11.83 -0.03 -2.01
N GLN A 162 12.13 -1.04 -2.83
CA GLN A 162 11.78 -2.44 -2.55
C GLN A 162 12.49 -2.95 -1.29
N ALA A 163 13.74 -2.56 -1.05
CA ALA A 163 14.45 -2.88 0.19
C ALA A 163 13.78 -2.26 1.42
N VAL A 164 13.35 -0.99 1.32
CA VAL A 164 12.57 -0.31 2.37
C VAL A 164 11.27 -1.07 2.66
N PHE A 165 10.54 -1.49 1.61
CA PHE A 165 9.33 -2.30 1.78
C PHE A 165 9.60 -3.54 2.63
N TRP A 166 10.63 -4.32 2.30
CA TRP A 166 10.94 -5.56 3.02
C TRP A 166 11.46 -5.34 4.43
N ARG A 167 12.17 -4.24 4.68
CA ARG A 167 12.60 -3.83 6.02
C ARG A 167 11.41 -3.61 6.95
N TYR A 168 10.36 -2.96 6.45
CA TYR A 168 9.16 -2.61 7.24
C TYR A 168 7.94 -3.50 6.93
N SER A 169 8.13 -4.63 6.23
CA SER A 169 7.05 -5.42 5.64
C SER A 169 5.95 -5.80 6.63
N GLY A 170 6.29 -6.23 7.84
CA GLY A 170 5.30 -6.55 8.88
C GLY A 170 4.36 -5.39 9.19
N GLY A 171 4.92 -4.19 9.43
CA GLY A 171 4.12 -2.99 9.69
C GLY A 171 3.40 -2.47 8.44
N ILE A 172 4.05 -2.53 7.27
CA ILE A 172 3.43 -2.13 6.00
C ILE A 172 2.22 -3.00 5.68
N PHE A 173 2.29 -4.33 5.83
CA PHE A 173 1.12 -5.19 5.57
C PHE A 173 -0.01 -4.97 6.57
N THR A 174 0.31 -4.74 7.85
CA THR A 174 -0.70 -4.32 8.84
C THR A 174 -1.37 -3.02 8.40
N ALA A 175 -0.59 -2.04 7.93
CA ALA A 175 -1.12 -0.76 7.45
C ALA A 175 -1.94 -0.89 6.16
N LEU A 176 -1.48 -1.64 5.18
CA LEU A 176 -2.19 -1.87 3.92
C LEU A 176 -3.56 -2.51 4.19
N MET A 177 -3.65 -3.48 5.10
CA MET A 177 -4.92 -4.11 5.47
C MET A 177 -5.86 -3.15 6.22
N HIS A 178 -5.35 -2.45 7.24
CA HIS A 178 -6.20 -1.76 8.22
C HIS A 178 -6.39 -0.27 7.96
N PHE A 179 -5.53 0.36 7.15
CA PHE A 179 -5.67 1.73 6.70
C PHE A 179 -6.07 1.75 5.22
N SER A 180 -5.17 1.35 4.32
CA SER A 180 -5.32 1.60 2.88
C SER A 180 -6.55 0.90 2.31
N LEU A 181 -6.67 -0.38 2.62
CA LEU A 181 -7.77 -1.22 2.17
C LEU A 181 -9.05 -0.84 2.91
N ALA A 182 -9.10 -1.05 4.23
CA ALA A 182 -10.28 -0.77 5.05
C ALA A 182 -10.80 0.67 4.88
N GLY A 183 -9.91 1.67 4.89
CA GLY A 183 -10.23 3.06 4.64
C GLY A 183 -10.64 3.31 3.19
N GLY A 184 -9.87 2.85 2.19
CA GLY A 184 -10.17 3.07 0.77
C GLY A 184 -11.55 2.57 0.36
N PHE A 185 -12.04 1.48 0.95
CA PHE A 185 -13.40 0.95 0.71
C PHE A 185 -14.52 1.85 1.21
N SER A 186 -14.26 2.76 2.12
CA SER A 186 -15.28 3.74 2.51
C SER A 186 -15.53 4.81 1.45
N SER A 187 -14.65 4.93 0.44
CA SER A 187 -14.85 5.87 -0.66
C SER A 187 -16.07 5.48 -1.50
N PRO A 188 -17.07 6.37 -1.67
CA PRO A 188 -18.27 6.07 -2.45
C PRO A 188 -17.96 5.69 -3.92
N ASN A 189 -17.02 6.39 -4.55
CA ASN A 189 -16.64 6.19 -5.95
C ASN A 189 -15.96 4.83 -6.15
N LEU A 190 -14.94 4.54 -5.34
CA LEU A 190 -14.24 3.24 -5.39
C LEU A 190 -15.20 2.08 -5.08
N SER A 191 -16.09 2.28 -4.11
CA SER A 191 -17.14 1.30 -3.78
C SER A 191 -18.16 1.10 -4.90
N ALA A 192 -18.47 2.11 -5.71
CA ALA A 192 -19.40 1.98 -6.83
C ALA A 192 -18.86 1.02 -7.90
N VAL A 193 -17.57 1.10 -8.22
CA VAL A 193 -16.90 0.16 -9.15
C VAL A 193 -16.95 -1.27 -8.61
N MET A 194 -16.67 -1.46 -7.32
CA MET A 194 -16.67 -2.78 -6.69
C MET A 194 -18.06 -3.40 -6.59
N ARG A 195 -19.09 -2.60 -6.27
CA ARG A 195 -20.49 -3.04 -6.29
C ARG A 195 -20.93 -3.42 -7.71
N SER A 196 -20.55 -2.63 -8.70
CA SER A 196 -20.89 -2.90 -10.12
C SER A 196 -20.30 -4.20 -10.63
N THR A 197 -19.11 -4.58 -10.16
CA THR A 197 -18.40 -5.79 -10.62
C THR A 197 -18.66 -7.02 -9.75
N GLY A 198 -19.16 -6.81 -8.52
CA GLY A 198 -19.34 -7.85 -7.52
C GLY A 198 -18.04 -8.48 -7.03
N TYR A 199 -16.88 -7.86 -7.32
CA TYR A 199 -15.56 -8.45 -7.08
C TYR A 199 -15.17 -8.47 -5.60
N LEU A 200 -15.69 -7.50 -4.82
CA LEU A 200 -15.38 -7.33 -3.39
C LEU A 200 -16.62 -7.20 -2.50
N THR A 201 -17.79 -7.08 -3.11
CA THR A 201 -19.10 -6.96 -2.44
C THR A 201 -19.94 -8.22 -2.61
N SER A 202 -19.30 -9.38 -2.80
CA SER A 202 -20.00 -10.64 -2.66
C SER A 202 -20.51 -10.74 -1.22
N SER A 203 -21.71 -11.26 -1.03
CA SER A 203 -22.20 -11.66 0.30
C SER A 203 -21.28 -12.67 1.00
N SER A 204 -20.33 -13.26 0.27
CA SER A 204 -19.30 -14.16 0.79
C SER A 204 -18.05 -13.41 1.30
N ARG A 205 -17.78 -13.58 2.60
CA ARG A 205 -16.51 -13.19 3.26
C ARG A 205 -15.30 -13.86 2.61
N ASP A 206 -15.53 -14.98 1.95
CA ASP A 206 -14.53 -15.86 1.40
C ASP A 206 -14.03 -15.36 0.04
N ALA A 207 -14.94 -14.98 -0.86
CA ALA A 207 -14.56 -14.30 -2.11
C ALA A 207 -13.88 -12.96 -1.85
N THR A 208 -14.39 -12.16 -0.91
CA THR A 208 -13.74 -10.92 -0.49
C THR A 208 -12.31 -11.19 -0.03
N TYR A 209 -12.09 -12.13 0.90
CA TYR A 209 -10.75 -12.47 1.38
C TYR A 209 -9.80 -12.88 0.27
N ARG A 210 -10.23 -13.73 -0.67
CA ARG A 210 -9.39 -14.16 -1.80
C ARG A 210 -8.95 -13.00 -2.66
N ARG A 211 -9.84 -12.04 -2.94
CA ARG A 211 -9.48 -10.83 -3.68
C ARG A 211 -8.45 -9.98 -2.93
N LEU A 212 -8.53 -9.91 -1.60
CA LEU A 212 -7.50 -9.23 -0.79
C LEU A 212 -6.13 -9.93 -0.91
N VAL A 213 -6.13 -11.26 -0.95
CA VAL A 213 -4.92 -12.04 -1.13
C VAL A 213 -4.34 -11.86 -2.54
N GLU A 214 -5.17 -11.74 -3.59
CA GLU A 214 -4.71 -11.37 -4.94
C GLU A 214 -4.04 -9.99 -4.97
N THR A 215 -4.64 -8.98 -4.35
CA THR A 215 -4.00 -7.66 -4.21
C THR A 215 -2.68 -7.77 -3.45
N THR A 216 -2.61 -8.59 -2.40
CA THR A 216 -1.38 -8.84 -1.65
C THR A 216 -0.31 -9.49 -2.53
N LEU A 217 -0.68 -10.44 -3.40
CA LEU A 217 0.22 -11.05 -4.38
C LEU A 217 0.78 -9.99 -5.34
N PHE A 218 -0.07 -9.10 -5.87
CA PHE A 218 0.39 -8.00 -6.73
C PHE A 218 1.45 -7.14 -6.03
N VAL A 219 1.19 -6.71 -4.78
CA VAL A 219 2.17 -5.92 -4.00
C VAL A 219 3.49 -6.68 -3.82
N LEU A 220 3.42 -7.97 -3.48
CA LEU A 220 4.62 -8.80 -3.30
C LEU A 220 5.43 -8.92 -4.58
N ASP A 221 4.77 -9.06 -5.72
CA ASP A 221 5.42 -9.20 -7.02
C ASP A 221 6.10 -7.90 -7.43
N ALA A 222 5.37 -6.79 -7.31
CA ALA A 222 5.88 -5.44 -7.57
C ALA A 222 7.08 -5.10 -6.67
N MET A 223 7.05 -5.53 -5.41
CA MET A 223 8.14 -5.31 -4.45
C MET A 223 9.27 -6.35 -4.53
N SER A 224 9.21 -7.26 -5.50
CA SER A 224 10.25 -8.28 -5.72
C SER A 224 11.03 -8.09 -7.00
N ASP A 225 10.35 -7.84 -8.12
CA ASP A 225 10.97 -7.87 -9.45
C ASP A 225 10.11 -7.18 -10.52
N MET A 226 10.47 -5.95 -10.91
CA MET A 226 9.80 -5.17 -11.95
C MET A 226 10.58 -5.15 -13.27
N ARG A 227 11.51 -6.10 -13.50
CA ARG A 227 12.24 -6.15 -14.77
C ARG A 227 11.27 -6.29 -15.94
N VAL A 228 11.35 -5.37 -16.89
CA VAL A 228 10.45 -5.33 -18.04
C VAL A 228 10.51 -6.63 -18.85
N GLY A 229 9.35 -7.13 -19.28
CA GLY A 229 9.21 -8.37 -20.06
C GLY A 229 9.35 -9.68 -19.27
N VAL A 230 10.13 -9.72 -18.18
CA VAL A 230 10.46 -10.98 -17.48
C VAL A 230 10.08 -11.01 -16.01
N GLY A 231 10.08 -9.86 -15.35
CA GLY A 231 9.84 -9.74 -13.91
C GLY A 231 8.39 -10.01 -13.54
N LYS A 232 8.18 -10.80 -12.50
CA LYS A 232 6.82 -11.16 -12.03
C LYS A 232 5.99 -9.93 -11.64
N GLY A 233 6.61 -8.90 -11.07
CA GLY A 233 5.95 -7.63 -10.73
C GLY A 233 5.49 -6.88 -11.96
N TRP A 234 6.33 -6.79 -12.99
CA TRP A 234 5.98 -6.18 -14.27
C TRP A 234 4.81 -6.93 -14.92
N LYS A 235 4.88 -8.27 -15.00
CA LYS A 235 3.79 -9.09 -15.53
C LYS A 235 2.48 -8.90 -14.76
N SER A 236 2.55 -8.89 -13.43
CA SER A 236 1.39 -8.65 -12.56
C SER A 236 0.82 -7.24 -12.77
N ALA A 237 1.66 -6.21 -12.93
CA ALA A 237 1.20 -4.84 -13.22
C ALA A 237 0.48 -4.73 -14.55
N VAL A 238 1.03 -5.31 -15.62
CA VAL A 238 0.39 -5.33 -16.95
C VAL A 238 -0.95 -6.06 -16.90
N ARG A 239 -1.01 -7.23 -16.25
CA ARG A 239 -2.27 -7.99 -16.06
C ARG A 239 -3.31 -7.19 -15.28
N VAL A 240 -2.91 -6.50 -14.20
CA VAL A 240 -3.81 -5.65 -13.42
C VAL A 240 -4.30 -4.43 -14.21
N ARG A 241 -3.43 -3.80 -15.01
CA ARG A 241 -3.80 -2.70 -15.91
C ARG A 241 -4.88 -3.12 -16.92
N LEU A 242 -4.72 -4.30 -17.52
CA LEU A 242 -5.71 -4.90 -18.42
C LEU A 242 -6.99 -5.30 -17.69
N LEU A 243 -6.88 -5.83 -16.47
CA LEU A 243 -8.04 -6.10 -15.61
C LEU A 243 -8.85 -4.84 -15.34
N HIS A 244 -8.21 -3.69 -15.09
CA HIS A 244 -8.90 -2.41 -14.91
C HIS A 244 -9.61 -1.94 -16.18
N ALA A 245 -9.03 -2.12 -17.36
CA ALA A 245 -9.71 -1.87 -18.64
C ALA A 245 -10.93 -2.79 -18.83
N MET A 246 -10.82 -4.07 -18.47
CA MET A 246 -11.96 -5.01 -18.49
C MET A 246 -13.09 -4.59 -17.52
N VAL A 247 -12.75 -4.06 -16.33
CA VAL A 247 -13.75 -3.47 -15.42
C VAL A 247 -14.47 -2.29 -16.10
N ARG A 248 -13.72 -1.36 -16.70
CA ARG A 248 -14.27 -0.19 -17.40
C ARG A 248 -15.23 -0.62 -18.51
N ARG A 249 -14.78 -1.52 -19.39
CA ARG A 249 -15.61 -2.09 -20.46
C ARG A 249 -16.90 -2.72 -19.91
N LYS A 250 -16.83 -3.54 -18.87
CA LYS A 250 -18.01 -4.19 -18.27
C LYS A 250 -19.06 -3.17 -17.80
N ILE A 251 -18.63 -2.09 -17.16
CA ILE A 251 -19.54 -1.05 -16.64
C ILE A 251 -20.08 -0.20 -17.81
N ARG A 252 -19.22 0.19 -18.75
CA ARG A 252 -19.59 0.93 -19.98
C ARG A 252 -20.64 0.18 -20.82
N ASP A 253 -20.50 -1.14 -20.95
CA ASP A 253 -21.41 -2.00 -21.70
C ASP A 253 -22.74 -2.29 -20.94
N GLY A 254 -22.99 -1.67 -19.78
CA GLY A 254 -24.20 -1.89 -18.99
C GLY A 254 -24.28 -3.27 -18.31
N LYS A 255 -23.17 -4.01 -18.27
CA LYS A 255 -23.08 -5.35 -17.65
C LYS A 255 -22.68 -5.30 -16.16
N GLY A 256 -22.79 -4.13 -15.55
CA GLY A 256 -22.62 -3.91 -14.11
C GLY A 256 -23.84 -4.40 -13.33
N ARG A 257 -23.64 -4.71 -12.04
CA ARG A 257 -24.72 -5.16 -11.13
C ARG A 257 -25.57 -4.02 -10.56
N ILE A 258 -25.09 -2.78 -10.69
CA ILE A 258 -25.79 -1.58 -10.25
C ILE A 258 -25.78 -0.55 -11.38
N GLU A 259 -26.68 0.42 -11.30
CA GLU A 259 -26.60 1.63 -12.11
C GLU A 259 -25.42 2.48 -11.64
N TYR A 260 -24.48 2.75 -12.54
CA TYR A 260 -23.25 3.48 -12.24
C TYR A 260 -23.37 4.94 -12.71
N SER A 261 -23.25 5.90 -11.79
CA SER A 261 -23.32 7.33 -12.11
C SER A 261 -21.97 7.86 -12.56
N TYR A 262 -21.82 8.14 -13.85
CA TYR A 262 -20.62 8.78 -14.41
C TYR A 262 -20.49 10.25 -14.01
N GLU A 263 -21.60 10.92 -13.74
CA GLU A 263 -21.62 12.31 -13.27
C GLU A 263 -21.01 12.43 -11.86
N GLU A 264 -21.43 11.56 -10.95
CA GLU A 264 -20.95 11.57 -9.57
C GLU A 264 -19.56 10.93 -9.43
N ALA A 265 -19.37 9.76 -10.06
CA ALA A 265 -18.20 8.90 -9.86
C ALA A 265 -17.10 9.13 -10.91
N GLY A 266 -17.39 9.75 -12.04
CA GLY A 266 -16.47 9.82 -13.19
C GLY A 266 -16.33 8.47 -13.90
N VAL A 267 -15.43 8.39 -14.88
CA VAL A 267 -15.11 7.12 -15.55
C VAL A 267 -14.62 6.11 -14.48
N PRO A 268 -15.10 4.84 -14.48
CA PRO A 268 -14.63 3.85 -13.52
C PRO A 268 -13.11 3.69 -13.57
N ILE A 269 -12.43 3.71 -12.42
CA ILE A 269 -10.96 3.55 -12.37
C ILE A 269 -10.26 4.63 -13.22
N ASN A 270 -10.74 5.87 -13.13
CA ASN A 270 -10.13 7.02 -13.79
C ASN A 270 -8.74 7.34 -13.20
N GLN A 271 -8.05 8.26 -13.85
CA GLN A 271 -6.69 8.67 -13.47
C GLN A 271 -6.58 9.22 -12.03
N VAL A 272 -7.60 9.91 -11.51
CA VAL A 272 -7.62 10.41 -10.12
C VAL A 272 -7.80 9.26 -9.13
N ASP A 273 -8.71 8.33 -9.41
CA ASP A 273 -8.91 7.14 -8.58
C ASP A 273 -7.64 6.28 -8.54
N LEU A 274 -6.99 6.06 -9.69
CA LEU A 274 -5.72 5.35 -9.77
C LEU A 274 -4.62 6.04 -8.97
N ALA A 275 -4.45 7.36 -9.12
CA ALA A 275 -3.46 8.13 -8.35
C ALA A 275 -3.75 8.08 -6.84
N THR A 276 -5.02 8.24 -6.44
CA THR A 276 -5.45 8.17 -5.04
C THR A 276 -5.15 6.80 -4.43
N VAL A 277 -5.52 5.73 -5.14
CA VAL A 277 -5.24 4.35 -4.68
C VAL A 277 -3.74 4.10 -4.65
N LEU A 278 -2.96 4.56 -5.63
CA LEU A 278 -1.49 4.47 -5.62
C LEU A 278 -0.90 5.16 -4.38
N GLY A 279 -1.35 6.38 -4.07
CA GLY A 279 -0.99 7.09 -2.85
C GLY A 279 -1.34 6.32 -1.58
N SER A 280 -2.43 5.55 -1.57
CA SER A 280 -2.78 4.69 -0.44
C SER A 280 -1.83 3.52 -0.24
N PHE A 281 -1.10 3.08 -1.27
CA PHE A 281 -0.03 2.08 -1.14
C PHE A 281 1.34 2.70 -0.80
N MET A 282 1.54 3.95 -1.21
CA MET A 282 2.80 4.69 -1.09
C MET A 282 2.92 5.49 0.22
N ILE A 283 1.87 6.19 0.65
CA ILE A 283 1.92 7.18 1.72
C ILE A 283 1.25 6.66 3.00
N ALA A 284 0.04 6.09 2.89
CA ALA A 284 -0.71 5.63 4.07
C ALA A 284 0.02 4.58 4.94
N PRO A 285 0.85 3.67 4.39
CA PRO A 285 1.66 2.77 5.22
C PRO A 285 2.68 3.52 6.06
N LEU A 286 3.27 4.60 5.53
CA LEU A 286 4.28 5.39 6.23
C LEU A 286 3.63 6.25 7.33
N TRP A 287 2.41 6.76 7.09
CA TRP A 287 1.58 7.37 8.15
C TRP A 287 1.27 6.39 9.27
N SER A 288 0.94 5.15 8.93
CA SER A 288 0.63 4.09 9.91
C SER A 288 1.86 3.67 10.71
N LEU A 289 3.03 3.58 10.07
CA LEU A 289 4.30 3.35 10.76
C LEU A 289 4.63 4.49 11.72
N ARG A 290 4.44 5.76 11.31
CA ARG A 290 4.63 6.94 12.17
C ARG A 290 3.73 6.88 13.40
N ARG A 291 2.45 6.53 13.24
CA ARG A 291 1.49 6.31 14.36
C ARG A 291 1.89 5.18 15.30
N SER A 292 2.67 4.22 14.81
CA SER A 292 3.22 3.09 15.55
C SER A 292 4.61 3.39 16.15
N GLY A 293 5.10 4.63 16.04
CA GLY A 293 6.40 5.06 16.55
C GLY A 293 7.60 4.73 15.64
N ILE A 294 7.36 4.14 14.47
CA ILE A 294 8.41 3.78 13.50
C ILE A 294 8.58 4.92 12.50
N HIS A 295 9.75 5.54 12.52
CA HIS A 295 10.10 6.65 11.63
C HIS A 295 11.14 6.20 10.61
N LEU A 296 10.81 6.41 9.33
CA LEU A 296 11.72 6.23 8.21
C LEU A 296 12.58 7.47 8.04
N THR A 297 13.84 7.28 7.65
CA THR A 297 14.71 8.38 7.25
C THR A 297 14.22 9.05 5.95
N PRO A 298 14.61 10.31 5.66
CA PRO A 298 14.24 10.97 4.41
C PRO A 298 14.64 10.17 3.16
N GLY A 299 15.80 9.50 3.17
CA GLY A 299 16.25 8.64 2.07
C GLY A 299 15.37 7.41 1.88
N GLU A 300 14.94 6.76 2.98
CA GLU A 300 14.01 5.62 2.90
C GLU A 300 12.63 6.04 2.39
N GLN A 301 12.14 7.21 2.81
CA GLN A 301 10.87 7.78 2.32
C GLN A 301 10.91 8.03 0.82
N ALA A 302 11.96 8.72 0.34
CA ALA A 302 12.14 8.99 -1.08
C ALA A 302 12.28 7.70 -1.90
N ALA A 303 12.94 6.67 -1.36
CA ALA A 303 13.08 5.39 -2.05
C ALA A 303 11.76 4.63 -2.17
N TYR A 304 10.99 4.57 -1.09
CA TYR A 304 9.67 3.95 -1.10
C TYR A 304 8.72 4.66 -2.07
N GLN A 305 8.78 6.00 -2.11
CA GLN A 305 8.03 6.83 -3.05
C GLN A 305 8.41 6.53 -4.51
N ALA A 306 9.72 6.47 -4.83
CA ALA A 306 10.21 6.16 -6.17
C ALA A 306 9.75 4.77 -6.65
N ALA A 307 9.82 3.75 -5.79
CA ALA A 307 9.35 2.41 -6.13
C ALA A 307 7.86 2.38 -6.50
N TRP A 308 7.01 3.09 -5.76
CA TRP A 308 5.59 3.15 -6.07
C TRP A 308 5.26 4.01 -7.29
N ARG A 309 6.02 5.09 -7.58
CA ARG A 309 5.88 5.82 -8.85
C ARG A 309 6.16 4.92 -10.05
N HIS A 310 7.24 4.15 -9.96
CA HIS A 310 7.61 3.16 -10.98
C HIS A 310 6.49 2.13 -11.19
N VAL A 311 5.90 1.59 -10.12
CA VAL A 311 4.75 0.68 -10.20
C VAL A 311 3.53 1.37 -10.80
N GLY A 312 3.25 2.62 -10.40
CA GLY A 312 2.13 3.42 -10.89
C GLY A 312 2.16 3.64 -12.40
N PHE A 313 3.35 3.82 -12.98
CA PHE A 313 3.53 3.91 -14.42
C PHE A 313 3.02 2.65 -15.15
N TYR A 314 3.45 1.47 -14.70
CA TYR A 314 3.01 0.21 -15.30
C TYR A 314 1.56 -0.15 -15.01
N LEU A 315 0.94 0.48 -14.00
CA LEU A 315 -0.51 0.41 -13.75
C LEU A 315 -1.34 1.33 -14.66
N GLY A 316 -0.70 2.17 -15.48
CA GLY A 316 -1.37 3.07 -16.43
C GLY A 316 -1.67 4.46 -15.87
N VAL A 317 -1.05 4.87 -14.75
CA VAL A 317 -1.15 6.26 -14.28
C VAL A 317 -0.34 7.17 -15.19
N SER A 318 -0.95 8.26 -15.65
CA SER A 318 -0.29 9.26 -16.50
C SER A 318 1.01 9.75 -15.86
N PRO A 319 2.13 9.79 -16.59
CA PRO A 319 3.40 10.33 -16.09
C PRO A 319 3.27 11.77 -15.58
N SER A 320 2.44 12.61 -16.22
CA SER A 320 2.23 13.99 -15.76
C SER A 320 1.61 14.04 -14.36
N LEU A 321 0.65 13.14 -14.07
CA LEU A 321 0.01 13.05 -12.76
C LEU A 321 0.95 12.42 -11.72
N LEU A 322 1.72 11.40 -12.09
CA LEU A 322 2.75 10.85 -11.21
C LEU A 322 3.75 11.91 -10.78
N LEU A 323 4.22 12.74 -11.71
CA LEU A 323 5.14 13.83 -11.43
C LEU A 323 4.47 14.94 -10.60
N GLN A 324 3.26 15.34 -10.99
CA GLN A 324 2.52 16.40 -10.30
C GLN A 324 2.21 16.04 -8.84
N PHE A 325 1.70 14.83 -8.57
CA PHE A 325 1.31 14.44 -7.22
C PHE A 325 2.47 13.86 -6.42
N TYR A 326 3.34 13.09 -7.07
CA TYR A 326 4.31 12.26 -6.37
C TYR A 326 5.73 12.44 -6.86
N GLY A 327 6.05 13.32 -7.81
CA GLY A 327 7.40 13.46 -8.39
C GLY A 327 8.38 14.31 -7.58
N HIS A 328 7.89 15.09 -6.63
CA HIS A 328 8.69 16.02 -5.84
C HIS A 328 9.18 15.37 -4.52
N THR A 329 9.23 16.15 -3.45
CA THR A 329 9.61 15.67 -2.12
C THR A 329 8.54 14.74 -1.54
N PHE A 330 8.92 13.93 -0.54
CA PHE A 330 7.97 13.11 0.19
C PHE A 330 6.91 13.96 0.91
N ALA A 331 7.29 15.14 1.41
CA ALA A 331 6.37 16.08 2.03
C ALA A 331 5.30 16.57 1.03
N HIS A 332 5.70 16.94 -0.19
CA HIS A 332 4.73 17.27 -1.25
C HIS A 332 3.80 16.09 -1.56
N ALA A 333 4.35 14.87 -1.66
CA ALA A 333 3.56 13.66 -1.91
C ALA A 333 2.54 13.37 -0.79
N GLU A 334 2.90 13.64 0.47
CA GLU A 334 1.97 13.56 1.61
C GLU A 334 0.84 14.59 1.49
N SER A 335 1.15 15.85 1.17
CA SER A 335 0.13 16.90 0.97
C SER A 335 -0.81 16.56 -0.20
N ALA A 336 -0.25 16.07 -1.31
CA ALA A 336 -1.00 15.64 -2.48
C ALA A 336 -1.94 14.46 -2.16
N PHE A 337 -1.42 13.42 -1.49
CA PHE A 337 -2.24 12.29 -1.07
C PHE A 337 -3.31 12.70 -0.05
N ALA A 338 -3.01 13.61 0.89
CA ALA A 338 -4.01 14.12 1.83
C ALA A 338 -5.17 14.79 1.08
N SER A 339 -4.88 15.66 0.10
CA SER A 339 -5.91 16.31 -0.73
C SER A 339 -6.79 15.28 -1.47
N LEU A 340 -6.16 14.33 -2.16
CA LEU A 340 -6.85 13.27 -2.90
C LEU A 340 -7.70 12.37 -1.99
N ALA A 341 -7.13 11.90 -0.87
CA ALA A 341 -7.81 11.02 0.07
C ALA A 341 -8.98 11.73 0.77
N PHE A 342 -8.81 13.00 1.16
CA PHE A 342 -9.86 13.80 1.76
C PHE A 342 -11.07 13.95 0.84
N GLU A 343 -10.86 14.12 -0.47
CA GLU A 343 -11.97 14.11 -1.43
C GLU A 343 -12.64 12.74 -1.54
N ALA A 344 -11.86 11.66 -1.49
CA ALA A 344 -12.35 10.31 -1.69
C ALA A 344 -13.25 9.80 -0.54
N PHE A 345 -13.01 10.25 0.69
CA PHE A 345 -13.74 9.81 1.89
C PHE A 345 -15.13 10.48 2.02
N PRO A 346 -16.13 9.76 2.59
CA PRO A 346 -17.48 10.28 2.70
C PRO A 346 -17.55 11.46 3.67
N THR A 347 -18.39 12.46 3.33
CA THR A 347 -18.64 13.63 4.18
C THR A 347 -19.70 13.34 5.25
N SER A 348 -20.64 12.43 4.98
CA SER A 348 -21.65 11.99 5.93
C SER A 348 -21.16 10.78 6.75
N ILE A 349 -21.62 10.71 8.00
CA ILE A 349 -21.36 9.57 8.87
C ILE A 349 -22.46 8.52 8.60
N PRO A 350 -22.11 7.26 8.29
CA PRO A 350 -23.11 6.21 8.14
C PRO A 350 -23.97 6.06 9.40
N PRO A 351 -25.29 5.78 9.29
CA PRO A 351 -26.15 5.56 10.44
C PRO A 351 -25.61 4.43 11.33
N ILE A 352 -25.68 4.60 12.66
CA ILE A 352 -25.16 3.62 13.63
C ILE A 352 -25.78 2.23 13.43
N ALA A 353 -27.05 2.16 13.04
CA ALA A 353 -27.73 0.90 12.72
C ALA A 353 -27.05 0.10 11.59
N SER A 354 -26.29 0.78 10.73
CA SER A 354 -25.55 0.20 9.60
C SER A 354 -24.05 0.00 9.86
N ALA A 355 -23.57 0.26 11.08
CA ALA A 355 -22.13 0.22 11.39
C ALA A 355 -21.48 -1.14 11.07
N TYR A 356 -22.22 -2.24 11.25
CA TYR A 356 -21.81 -3.62 10.95
C TYR A 356 -22.11 -4.06 9.51
N SER A 357 -22.59 -3.16 8.66
CA SER A 357 -22.84 -3.39 7.24
C SER A 357 -22.10 -2.41 6.35
N THR A 358 -21.24 -1.54 6.92
CA THR A 358 -20.39 -0.64 6.14
C THR A 358 -19.40 -1.46 5.27
N PRO A 359 -19.00 -0.96 4.09
CA PRO A 359 -17.98 -1.61 3.26
C PRO A 359 -16.70 -1.90 4.05
N THR A 360 -16.24 -0.95 4.85
CA THR A 360 -15.07 -1.09 5.72
C THR A 360 -15.23 -2.24 6.72
N TYR A 361 -16.38 -2.36 7.40
CA TYR A 361 -16.62 -3.49 8.32
C TYR A 361 -16.61 -4.84 7.58
N GLN A 362 -17.23 -4.92 6.39
CA GLN A 362 -17.28 -6.16 5.61
C GLN A 362 -15.88 -6.67 5.27
N ILE A 363 -14.96 -5.77 4.91
CA ILE A 363 -13.55 -6.10 4.64
C ILE A 363 -12.83 -6.62 5.89
N LEU A 364 -12.99 -5.93 7.03
CA LEU A 364 -12.37 -6.35 8.29
C LEU A 364 -12.94 -7.67 8.80
N SER A 365 -14.24 -7.90 8.59
CA SER A 365 -14.90 -9.18 8.87
C SER A 365 -14.38 -10.29 7.94
N ALA A 366 -14.08 -9.98 6.67
CA ALA A 366 -13.58 -10.97 5.72
C ALA A 366 -12.20 -11.51 6.11
N VAL A 367 -11.34 -10.72 6.74
CA VAL A 367 -9.99 -11.17 7.20
C VAL A 367 -10.00 -11.83 8.59
N ALA A 368 -11.05 -11.58 9.39
CA ALA A 368 -11.13 -12.07 10.78
C ALA A 368 -11.17 -13.61 10.88
N ASN A 369 -10.56 -14.12 11.96
CA ASN A 369 -10.44 -15.54 12.31
C ASN A 369 -9.72 -16.38 11.24
N ARG A 370 -8.78 -15.76 10.49
CA ARG A 370 -7.97 -16.46 9.49
C ARG A 370 -6.49 -16.54 9.87
N PRO A 371 -5.75 -17.52 9.32
CA PRO A 371 -4.29 -17.60 9.50
C PRO A 371 -3.56 -16.29 9.13
N PRO A 372 -2.40 -16.01 9.74
CA PRO A 372 -1.65 -16.91 10.63
C PRO A 372 -2.05 -16.85 12.11
N ARG A 373 -2.70 -15.76 12.58
CA ARG A 373 -2.98 -15.54 14.01
C ARG A 373 -4.44 -15.74 14.42
N GLY A 374 -5.38 -15.76 13.48
CA GLY A 374 -6.79 -16.02 13.79
C GLY A 374 -7.46 -14.96 14.66
N GLN A 375 -7.07 -13.69 14.51
CA GLN A 375 -7.60 -12.60 15.35
C GLN A 375 -9.10 -12.34 15.08
N PRO A 376 -9.90 -12.01 16.10
CA PRO A 376 -11.31 -11.69 15.94
C PRO A 376 -11.52 -10.36 15.22
N VAL A 377 -12.73 -10.13 14.71
CA VAL A 377 -13.06 -8.88 14.00
C VAL A 377 -12.86 -7.64 14.86
N GLY A 378 -13.10 -7.70 16.17
CA GLY A 378 -12.90 -6.56 17.07
C GLY A 378 -11.43 -6.14 17.21
N HIS A 379 -10.49 -7.08 17.08
CA HIS A 379 -9.07 -6.76 16.98
C HIS A 379 -8.76 -5.99 15.69
N HIS A 380 -9.27 -6.46 14.55
CA HIS A 380 -9.10 -5.77 13.26
C HIS A 380 -9.74 -4.37 13.26
N LEU A 381 -10.91 -4.23 13.91
CA LEU A 381 -11.55 -2.93 14.11
C LEU A 381 -10.67 -1.99 14.93
N GLU A 382 -10.20 -2.41 16.11
CA GLU A 382 -9.33 -1.56 16.94
C GLU A 382 -8.00 -1.23 16.25
N MET A 383 -7.42 -2.16 15.49
CA MET A 383 -6.21 -1.91 14.68
C MET A 383 -6.49 -0.84 13.61
N SER A 384 -7.58 -0.97 12.85
CA SER A 384 -8.00 0.06 11.88
C SER A 384 -8.25 1.41 12.54
N ARG A 385 -8.93 1.44 13.69
CA ARG A 385 -9.16 2.68 14.44
C ARG A 385 -7.84 3.33 14.87
N ARG A 386 -6.87 2.54 15.34
CA ARG A 386 -5.57 3.02 15.79
C ARG A 386 -4.75 3.64 14.64
N LEU A 387 -4.82 3.05 13.45
CA LEU A 387 -4.07 3.52 12.27
C LEU A 387 -4.77 4.66 11.53
N LEU A 388 -6.10 4.66 11.41
CA LEU A 388 -6.84 5.75 10.78
C LEU A 388 -6.91 7.01 11.64
N GLY A 389 -6.86 6.86 12.96
CA GLY A 389 -7.14 7.94 13.92
C GLY A 389 -8.61 7.98 14.34
N THR A 390 -8.85 8.56 15.51
CA THR A 390 -10.18 8.55 16.13
C THR A 390 -11.22 9.31 15.31
N GLY A 391 -10.88 10.49 14.80
CA GLY A 391 -11.75 11.32 13.96
C GLY A 391 -12.17 10.61 12.67
N LEU A 392 -11.21 10.11 11.89
CA LEU A 392 -11.52 9.43 10.63
C LEU A 392 -12.25 8.11 10.89
N ALA A 393 -11.83 7.32 11.89
CA ALA A 393 -12.55 6.09 12.23
C ALA A 393 -14.02 6.34 12.64
N ASN A 394 -14.29 7.44 13.33
CA ASN A 394 -15.66 7.83 13.67
C ASN A 394 -16.43 8.31 12.44
N GLN A 395 -15.79 9.03 11.51
CA GLN A 395 -16.39 9.39 10.22
C GLN A 395 -16.88 8.15 9.46
N LEU A 396 -16.10 7.07 9.52
CA LEU A 396 -16.43 5.80 8.86
C LEU A 396 -17.40 4.93 9.67
N ALA A 397 -17.92 5.42 10.80
CA ALA A 397 -18.77 4.69 11.73
C ALA A 397 -18.19 3.32 12.16
N LEU A 398 -16.86 3.22 12.28
CA LEU A 398 -16.19 1.98 12.67
C LEU A 398 -16.55 1.59 14.12
N PRO A 399 -17.19 0.42 14.34
CA PRO A 399 -17.46 -0.07 15.68
C PRO A 399 -16.18 -0.21 16.51
N ARG A 400 -16.31 -0.09 17.82
CA ARG A 400 -15.23 -0.38 18.76
C ARG A 400 -15.24 -1.84 19.16
N GLY A 401 -14.04 -2.41 19.32
CA GLY A 401 -13.85 -3.70 19.94
C GLY A 401 -13.91 -3.61 21.46
N SER A 402 -13.77 -4.77 22.10
CA SER A 402 -13.61 -4.88 23.55
C SER A 402 -12.29 -4.27 24.03
N TRP A 403 -12.22 -3.96 25.34
CA TRP A 403 -10.98 -3.50 25.95
C TRP A 403 -9.82 -4.50 25.78
N LYS A 404 -10.11 -5.81 25.83
CA LYS A 404 -9.11 -6.86 25.60
C LYS A 404 -8.52 -6.74 24.19
N GLU A 405 -9.37 -6.61 23.17
CA GLU A 405 -8.93 -6.46 21.78
C GLU A 405 -8.09 -5.19 21.59
N ARG A 406 -8.49 -4.07 22.20
CA ARG A 406 -7.66 -2.84 22.20
C ARG A 406 -6.28 -3.08 22.80
N MET A 407 -6.18 -3.76 23.94
CA MET A 407 -4.89 -4.08 24.55
C MET A 407 -4.04 -5.01 23.68
N THR A 408 -4.66 -5.97 22.98
CA THR A 408 -3.92 -6.82 22.04
C THR A 408 -3.35 -6.04 20.86
N VAL A 409 -4.05 -5.02 20.38
CA VAL A 409 -3.56 -4.12 19.32
C VAL A 409 -2.36 -3.32 19.80
N GLU A 410 -2.43 -2.71 20.99
CA GLU A 410 -1.30 -1.95 21.54
C GLU A 410 -0.07 -2.85 21.77
N LEU A 411 -0.28 -4.08 22.27
CA LEU A 411 0.79 -5.06 22.42
C LEU A 411 1.40 -5.44 21.06
N GLU A 412 0.59 -5.65 20.03
CA GLU A 412 1.07 -5.96 18.68
C GLU A 412 1.90 -4.83 18.07
N LEU A 413 1.44 -3.58 18.19
CA LEU A 413 2.18 -2.42 17.72
C LEU A 413 3.50 -2.26 18.47
N TRP A 414 3.50 -2.47 19.79
CA TRP A 414 4.70 -2.42 20.61
C TRP A 414 5.70 -3.54 20.28
N ILE A 415 5.23 -4.76 20.02
CA ILE A 415 6.07 -5.86 19.53
C ILE A 415 6.66 -5.50 18.16
N GLY A 416 5.84 -5.01 17.23
CA GLY A 416 6.30 -4.59 15.90
C GLY A 416 7.37 -3.50 15.97
N TRP A 417 7.15 -2.49 16.81
CA TRP A 417 8.14 -1.46 17.12
C TRP A 417 9.44 -2.05 17.66
N THR A 418 9.34 -2.92 18.69
CA THR A 418 10.50 -3.55 19.32
C THR A 418 11.31 -4.36 18.32
N PHE A 419 10.66 -5.13 17.44
CA PHE A 419 11.33 -5.91 16.40
C PHE A 419 12.17 -5.05 15.45
N VAL A 420 11.61 -3.93 14.99
CA VAL A 420 12.29 -3.02 14.07
C VAL A 420 13.46 -2.32 14.77
N HIS A 421 13.24 -1.80 15.97
CA HIS A 421 14.28 -1.08 16.71
C HIS A 421 15.39 -1.99 17.22
N PHE A 422 15.06 -3.20 17.67
CA PHE A 422 16.05 -4.21 18.03
C PHE A 422 16.92 -4.59 16.84
N GLY A 423 16.32 -4.83 15.67
CA GLY A 423 17.07 -5.12 14.44
C GLY A 423 18.01 -3.99 14.02
N ARG A 424 17.62 -2.74 14.24
CA ARG A 424 18.49 -1.57 14.01
C ARG A 424 19.65 -1.49 15.00
N ALA A 425 19.44 -1.85 16.27
CA ALA A 425 20.41 -1.61 17.35
C ALA A 425 21.37 -2.79 17.63
N TYR A 426 20.93 -4.03 17.41
CA TYR A 426 21.65 -5.22 17.89
C TYR A 426 22.81 -5.66 16.98
N ARG A 427 22.57 -6.51 15.98
CA ARG A 427 23.58 -6.96 15.01
C ARG A 427 23.01 -6.97 13.61
N ARG A 428 23.83 -6.58 12.63
CA ARG A 428 23.45 -6.54 11.20
C ARG A 428 22.93 -7.88 10.67
N GLY A 429 23.46 -9.00 11.19
CA GLY A 429 23.00 -10.33 10.79
C GLY A 429 21.56 -10.63 11.21
N TRP A 430 21.14 -10.20 12.42
CA TRP A 430 19.79 -10.49 12.93
C TRP A 430 18.72 -9.78 12.10
N GLU A 431 18.97 -8.54 11.71
CA GLU A 431 18.07 -7.79 10.84
C GLU A 431 17.94 -8.42 9.45
N LYS A 432 19.06 -8.91 8.89
CA LYS A 432 19.04 -9.68 7.63
C LYS A 432 18.23 -10.97 7.77
N ASP A 433 18.43 -11.70 8.88
CA ASP A 433 17.71 -12.94 9.17
C ASP A 433 16.19 -12.69 9.33
N ARG A 434 15.81 -11.59 9.99
CA ARG A 434 14.42 -11.14 10.13
C ARG A 434 13.79 -10.78 8.77
N GLN A 435 14.46 -9.97 7.97
CA GLN A 435 13.97 -9.58 6.64
C GLN A 435 13.85 -10.82 5.73
N ALA A 436 14.83 -11.71 5.74
CA ALA A 436 14.79 -12.96 4.99
C ALA A 436 13.61 -13.84 5.42
N TRP A 437 13.32 -13.91 6.72
CA TRP A 437 12.15 -14.64 7.23
C TRP A 437 10.84 -14.07 6.70
N PHE A 438 10.64 -12.75 6.74
CA PHE A 438 9.44 -12.11 6.19
C PHE A 438 9.31 -12.29 4.66
N ARG A 439 10.44 -12.22 3.93
CA ARG A 439 10.50 -12.47 2.47
C ARG A 439 10.12 -13.89 2.07
N GLU A 440 10.30 -14.84 2.97
CA GLU A 440 9.92 -16.23 2.76
C GLU A 440 8.47 -16.48 3.18
N VAL A 441 8.11 -16.14 4.41
CA VAL A 441 6.81 -16.51 4.99
C VAL A 441 5.62 -15.77 4.36
N ILE A 442 5.77 -14.49 4.00
CA ILE A 442 4.64 -13.71 3.50
C ILE A 442 4.19 -14.24 2.13
N PRO A 443 5.09 -14.41 1.13
CA PRO A 443 4.72 -15.08 -0.12
C PRO A 443 4.18 -16.49 0.09
N LEU A 444 4.77 -17.29 1.00
CA LEU A 444 4.27 -18.64 1.30
C LEU A 444 2.80 -18.61 1.75
N LEU A 445 2.46 -17.73 2.69
CA LEU A 445 1.09 -17.60 3.19
C LEU A 445 0.11 -17.11 2.12
N VAL A 446 0.53 -16.16 1.28
CA VAL A 446 -0.29 -15.65 0.17
C VAL A 446 -0.58 -16.76 -0.83
N LEU A 447 0.45 -17.47 -1.29
CA LEU A 447 0.29 -18.56 -2.27
C LEU A 447 -0.52 -19.71 -1.69
N TRP A 448 -0.31 -20.08 -0.42
CA TRP A 448 -1.12 -21.10 0.24
C TRP A 448 -2.61 -20.72 0.30
N ASN A 449 -2.93 -19.45 0.53
CA ASN A 449 -4.31 -18.96 0.50
C ASN A 449 -4.89 -18.91 -0.92
N LEU A 450 -4.06 -18.77 -1.96
CA LEU A 450 -4.48 -18.81 -3.37
C LEU A 450 -4.56 -20.23 -3.96
N GLY A 451 -4.18 -21.29 -3.24
CA GLY A 451 -4.21 -22.66 -3.76
C GLY A 451 -2.88 -23.14 -4.33
N GLU A 452 -1.76 -22.62 -3.82
CA GLU A 452 -0.41 -22.98 -4.28
C GLU A 452 -0.18 -22.66 -5.76
N ARG A 453 -0.88 -21.62 -6.24
CA ARG A 453 -0.77 -21.05 -7.58
C ARG A 453 -0.63 -19.54 -7.48
N ARG A 454 -0.05 -18.94 -8.51
CA ARG A 454 0.06 -17.48 -8.67
C ARG A 454 -1.10 -17.02 -9.54
N SER A 455 -1.86 -16.01 -9.11
CA SER A 455 -2.95 -15.48 -9.93
C SER A 455 -2.41 -14.82 -11.20
N THR A 456 -3.04 -15.09 -12.34
CA THR A 456 -2.87 -14.34 -13.58
C THR A 456 -3.78 -13.11 -13.63
N PHE A 457 -4.51 -12.83 -12.54
CA PHE A 457 -5.52 -11.77 -12.45
C PHE A 457 -6.62 -11.86 -13.51
N ALA A 458 -6.77 -13.05 -14.12
CA ALA A 458 -7.82 -13.34 -15.07
C ALA A 458 -9.20 -13.16 -14.43
N TRP A 459 -10.15 -12.65 -15.20
CA TRP A 459 -11.49 -12.38 -14.68
C TRP A 459 -12.25 -13.67 -14.43
N ARG A 460 -12.41 -14.06 -13.16
CA ARG A 460 -13.07 -15.34 -12.82
C ARG A 460 -14.59 -15.23 -12.88
N LYS A 461 -15.23 -16.34 -13.28
CA LYS A 461 -16.68 -16.54 -13.15
C LYS A 461 -17.08 -16.39 -11.67
N GLU A 462 -18.27 -15.87 -11.44
CA GLU A 462 -18.73 -15.52 -10.08
C GLU A 462 -18.73 -16.71 -9.13
N GLU A 463 -19.17 -17.87 -9.60
CA GLU A 463 -19.20 -19.14 -8.85
C GLU A 463 -17.82 -19.59 -8.34
N ARG A 464 -16.76 -19.31 -9.09
CA ARG A 464 -15.38 -19.70 -8.74
C ARG A 464 -14.66 -18.68 -7.86
N ARG A 465 -15.22 -17.50 -7.61
CA ARG A 465 -14.55 -16.44 -6.82
C ARG A 465 -14.27 -16.86 -5.38
N GLU A 466 -15.09 -17.77 -4.86
CA GLU A 466 -14.95 -18.36 -3.53
C GLU A 466 -14.04 -19.58 -3.51
N GLU A 467 -13.44 -19.97 -4.62
CA GLU A 467 -12.56 -21.12 -4.66
C GLU A 467 -11.11 -20.65 -4.69
N LYS A 468 -10.21 -21.44 -4.10
CA LYS A 468 -8.79 -21.30 -4.41
C LYS A 468 -8.57 -21.51 -5.91
N LEU A 469 -7.45 -21.05 -6.45
CA LEU A 469 -7.12 -21.26 -7.85
C LEU A 469 -7.06 -22.77 -8.13
N GLY A 470 -7.73 -23.18 -9.20
CA GLY A 470 -7.68 -24.56 -9.69
C GLY A 470 -6.31 -24.94 -10.26
N GLN A 471 -6.14 -26.21 -10.63
CA GLN A 471 -4.91 -26.68 -11.28
C GLN A 471 -4.68 -26.01 -12.64
N ASP A 472 -5.78 -25.66 -13.32
CA ASP A 472 -5.90 -24.98 -14.61
C ASP A 472 -5.83 -23.45 -14.50
N GLU A 473 -5.80 -22.90 -13.28
CA GLU A 473 -5.83 -21.45 -13.06
C GLU A 473 -4.52 -20.97 -12.44
N GLY A 474 -3.96 -19.91 -13.03
CA GLY A 474 -2.75 -19.28 -12.52
C GLY A 474 -1.46 -19.96 -12.98
N GLU A 475 -0.34 -19.39 -12.55
CA GLU A 475 0.99 -19.90 -12.84
C GLU A 475 1.53 -20.76 -11.69
N GLU A 476 2.45 -21.67 -12.01
CA GLU A 476 3.16 -22.40 -10.98
C GLU A 476 4.00 -21.45 -10.11
N PRO A 477 3.96 -21.61 -8.78
CA PRO A 477 4.63 -20.66 -7.90
C PRO A 477 6.16 -20.78 -7.92
N GLY A 478 6.69 -21.94 -8.29
CA GLY A 478 8.12 -22.25 -8.16
C GLY A 478 8.61 -22.28 -6.71
N VAL A 479 7.69 -22.31 -5.73
CA VAL A 479 7.99 -22.31 -4.29
C VAL A 479 7.62 -23.67 -3.71
N LYS A 480 8.55 -24.25 -2.93
CA LYS A 480 8.29 -25.51 -2.21
C LYS A 480 7.31 -25.25 -1.06
N MET A 481 6.22 -26.01 -1.04
CA MET A 481 5.20 -26.00 0.01
C MET A 481 5.26 -27.28 0.85
N GLY A 482 4.56 -27.28 1.98
CA GLY A 482 4.33 -28.48 2.79
C GLY A 482 4.79 -28.36 4.24
N ARG A 483 4.53 -29.44 4.99
CA ARG A 483 4.72 -29.47 6.46
C ARG A 483 6.16 -29.19 6.88
N ALA A 484 7.14 -29.74 6.17
CA ALA A 484 8.56 -29.56 6.50
C ALA A 484 8.99 -28.08 6.36
N VAL A 485 8.54 -27.41 5.29
CA VAL A 485 8.78 -25.97 5.09
C VAL A 485 8.14 -25.16 6.21
N GLY A 486 6.88 -25.45 6.56
CA GLY A 486 6.19 -24.78 7.67
C GLY A 486 6.89 -24.97 9.02
N GLN A 487 7.43 -26.16 9.30
CA GLN A 487 8.20 -26.43 10.52
C GLN A 487 9.50 -25.63 10.57
N GLU A 488 10.21 -25.54 9.45
CA GLU A 488 11.46 -24.79 9.35
C GLU A 488 11.25 -23.28 9.51
N VAL A 489 10.24 -22.72 8.84
CA VAL A 489 9.85 -21.31 8.98
C VAL A 489 9.50 -21.00 10.45
N ARG A 490 8.74 -21.87 11.11
CA ARG A 490 8.38 -21.70 12.53
C ARG A 490 9.59 -21.81 13.45
N ARG A 491 10.52 -22.73 13.18
CA ARG A 491 11.76 -22.90 13.94
C ARG A 491 12.63 -21.63 13.88
N ARG A 492 12.84 -21.08 12.68
CA ARG A 492 13.60 -19.83 12.47
C ARG A 492 12.94 -18.63 13.15
N TRP A 493 11.59 -18.57 13.15
CA TRP A 493 10.86 -17.53 13.86
C TRP A 493 11.10 -17.56 15.37
N TYR A 494 10.99 -18.75 15.98
CA TYR A 494 11.27 -18.89 17.41
C TYR A 494 12.72 -18.61 17.77
N TRP A 495 13.66 -18.94 16.88
CA TRP A 495 15.05 -18.59 17.07
C TRP A 495 15.26 -17.07 17.12
N LEU A 496 14.68 -16.33 16.16
CA LEU A 496 14.77 -14.86 16.12
C LEU A 496 14.18 -14.22 17.39
N ILE A 497 13.01 -14.70 17.84
CA ILE A 497 12.38 -14.25 19.08
C ILE A 497 13.25 -14.60 20.28
N GLY A 498 13.71 -15.85 20.37
CA GLY A 498 14.52 -16.34 21.48
C GLY A 498 15.82 -15.57 21.63
N GLU A 499 16.51 -15.30 20.51
CA GLU A 499 17.71 -14.47 20.48
C GLU A 499 17.41 -13.04 20.97
N MET A 500 16.35 -12.41 20.46
CA MET A 500 15.95 -11.07 20.90
C MET A 500 15.63 -11.01 22.40
N VAL A 501 14.82 -11.95 22.90
CA VAL A 501 14.43 -12.01 24.32
C VAL A 501 15.64 -12.29 25.21
N ALA A 502 16.55 -13.17 24.80
CA ALA A 502 17.77 -13.45 25.56
C ALA A 502 18.67 -12.21 25.67
N VAL A 503 18.88 -11.48 24.58
CA VAL A 503 19.70 -10.26 24.57
C VAL A 503 19.07 -9.15 25.41
N LEU A 504 17.77 -8.90 25.25
CA LEU A 504 17.06 -7.89 26.05
C LEU A 504 17.03 -8.27 27.53
N GLY A 505 16.88 -9.56 27.86
CA GLY A 505 16.91 -10.08 29.22
C GLY A 505 18.27 -9.89 29.89
N VAL A 506 19.36 -10.24 29.21
CA VAL A 506 20.72 -10.00 29.72
C VAL A 506 20.98 -8.50 29.94
N GLY A 507 20.54 -7.64 29.00
CA GLY A 507 20.65 -6.20 29.13
C GLY A 507 19.89 -5.65 30.34
N ALA A 508 18.67 -6.13 30.59
CA ALA A 508 17.87 -5.72 31.74
C ALA A 508 18.51 -6.13 33.08
N VAL A 509 19.03 -7.36 33.18
CA VAL A 509 19.71 -7.85 34.38
C VAL A 509 21.02 -7.08 34.62
N GLY A 510 21.82 -6.85 33.58
CA GLY A 510 23.07 -6.07 33.68
C GLY A 510 22.83 -4.61 34.06
N GLY A 511 21.80 -3.98 33.50
CA GLY A 511 21.40 -2.60 33.84
C GLY A 511 20.90 -2.48 35.28
N ALA A 512 20.07 -3.41 35.74
CA ALA A 512 19.61 -3.46 37.14
C ALA A 512 20.79 -3.66 38.11
N PHE A 513 21.75 -4.52 37.75
CA PHE A 513 22.97 -4.73 38.55
C PHE A 513 23.83 -3.46 38.60
N ALA A 514 24.01 -2.76 37.49
CA ALA A 514 24.77 -1.51 37.43
C ALA A 514 24.12 -0.39 38.25
N VAL A 515 22.80 -0.21 38.15
CA VAL A 515 22.03 0.74 38.98
C VAL A 515 22.13 0.37 40.46
N GLY A 516 22.07 -0.92 40.79
CA GLY A 516 22.29 -1.43 42.15
C GLY A 516 23.69 -1.09 42.68
N CYS A 517 24.73 -1.29 41.87
CA CYS A 517 26.11 -0.96 42.23
C CYS A 517 26.33 0.55 42.41
N VAL A 518 25.77 1.37 41.53
CA VAL A 518 25.84 2.85 41.64
C VAL A 518 25.06 3.34 42.86
N GLY A 519 23.87 2.80 43.11
CA GLY A 519 23.08 3.11 44.30
C GLY A 519 23.78 2.69 45.59
N GLN A 520 24.45 1.54 45.60
CA GLN A 520 25.22 1.07 46.76
C GLN A 520 26.51 1.87 46.97
N ALA A 521 27.18 2.32 45.91
CA ALA A 521 28.32 3.22 45.98
C ALA A 521 27.92 4.62 46.47
N ALA A 522 26.79 5.15 45.98
CA ALA A 522 26.24 6.43 46.45
C ALA A 522 25.80 6.37 47.92
N TYR A 523 25.18 5.26 48.34
CA TYR A 523 24.82 5.05 49.75
C TYR A 523 26.06 5.01 50.66
N ARG A 524 27.12 4.31 50.27
CA ARG A 524 28.41 4.27 51.01
C ARG A 524 29.18 5.59 51.00
N ALA A 525 28.84 6.52 50.11
CA ALA A 525 29.43 7.86 50.10
C ALA A 525 28.63 8.85 50.95
N LEU A 526 27.39 8.52 51.30
CA LEU A 526 26.48 9.35 52.10
C LEU A 526 26.42 8.93 53.58
N VAL A 527 26.86 7.71 53.91
CA VAL A 527 27.04 7.16 55.27
C VAL A 527 28.53 7.07 55.55
#